data_AF-A0A2E9JFI1-F1
#
_entry.id   AF-A0A2E9JFI1-F1
#
_cell.length_a   1.000
_cell.length_b   1.000
_cell.length_c   1.000
_cell.angle_alpha   90.00
_cell.angle_beta   90.00
_cell.angle_gamma   90.00
#
_symmetry.space_group_name_H-M   'P 1'
#
loop_
_entity.id
_entity.type
_entity.pdbx_description
1 polymer ?
#
loop_
_entity_poly.entity_id
_entity_poly.type
_entity_poly.pdbx_seq_one_letter_code
_entity_poly.pdbx_strand_id
1 'polypeptide(L)'
;MENLNIRNFKLINGDNIIALISVNNRDHYLVERPVAVYITALGGYQFQPWCPFSDQTIYSIDKHNIISDSNVIDNIKAEYIKYALAWQERIPGPETQESLLKKLTKKIADRVEIETEPMEADMLPLDEDTVH
;
A
#
# COMPACT_ATOMS: atom_id res chain seq x y z
N MET A 1 15.19 -15.18 -9.62
CA MET A 1 13.72 -14.95 -9.60
C MET A 1 12.98 -15.84 -10.61
N GLU A 2 13.65 -16.42 -11.61
CA GLU A 2 13.02 -17.12 -12.73
C GLU A 2 12.20 -18.39 -12.37
N ASN A 3 12.34 -18.91 -11.16
CA ASN A 3 11.65 -20.14 -10.72
C ASN A 3 10.44 -19.91 -9.81
N LEU A 4 10.11 -18.66 -9.42
CA LEU A 4 8.95 -18.39 -8.58
C LEU A 4 7.71 -18.15 -9.44
N ASN A 5 6.73 -19.06 -9.33
CA ASN A 5 5.47 -18.96 -10.05
C ASN A 5 4.52 -17.96 -9.37
N ILE A 6 4.85 -16.68 -9.48
CA ILE A 6 4.03 -15.58 -8.95
C ILE A 6 3.06 -15.12 -10.04
N ARG A 7 1.77 -15.15 -9.73
CA ARG A 7 0.69 -14.74 -10.65
C ARG A 7 -0.19 -13.66 -10.07
N ASN A 8 -0.76 -12.87 -10.97
CA ASN A 8 -1.84 -11.95 -10.69
C ASN A 8 -3.17 -12.62 -11.02
N PHE A 9 -4.14 -12.54 -10.12
CA PHE A 9 -5.47 -13.11 -10.27
C PHE A 9 -6.51 -12.00 -10.18
N LYS A 10 -7.36 -11.91 -11.19
CA LYS A 10 -8.60 -11.14 -11.12
C LYS A 10 -9.71 -12.07 -10.68
N LEU A 11 -10.28 -11.82 -9.49
CA LEU A 11 -11.35 -12.64 -8.93
C LEU A 11 -12.73 -12.10 -9.33
N ILE A 12 -13.74 -12.98 -9.31
CA ILE A 12 -15.13 -12.65 -9.68
C ILE A 12 -15.76 -11.60 -8.78
N ASN A 13 -15.32 -11.49 -7.53
CA ASN A 13 -15.78 -10.49 -6.56
C ASN A 13 -15.20 -9.08 -6.84
N GLY A 14 -14.31 -8.96 -7.83
CA GLY A 14 -13.64 -7.71 -8.19
C GLY A 14 -12.23 -7.56 -7.62
N ASP A 15 -11.81 -8.43 -6.69
CA ASP A 15 -10.46 -8.37 -6.13
C ASP A 15 -9.40 -8.63 -7.19
N ASN A 16 -8.27 -7.96 -7.03
CA ASN A 16 -7.08 -8.20 -7.84
C ASN A 16 -5.96 -8.58 -6.88
N ILE A 17 -5.48 -9.82 -6.95
CA ILE A 17 -4.51 -10.34 -5.99
C ILE A 17 -3.25 -10.84 -6.68
N ILE A 18 -2.10 -10.63 -6.06
CA ILE A 18 -0.83 -11.24 -6.45
C ILE A 18 -0.47 -12.29 -5.40
N ALA A 19 -0.12 -13.50 -5.85
CA ALA A 19 0.27 -14.56 -4.95
C ALA A 19 1.29 -15.51 -5.59
N LEU A 20 2.05 -16.21 -4.74
CA LEU A 20 2.91 -17.31 -5.17
C LEU A 20 2.07 -18.58 -5.31
N ILE A 21 2.15 -19.27 -6.44
CA ILE A 21 1.46 -20.55 -6.65
C ILE A 21 2.35 -21.69 -6.15
N SER A 22 1.87 -22.41 -5.15
CA SER A 22 2.54 -23.61 -4.63
C SER A 22 2.04 -24.87 -5.32
N VAL A 23 0.73 -24.96 -5.59
CA VAL A 23 0.12 -26.09 -6.30
C VAL A 23 -0.91 -25.60 -7.30
N ASN A 24 -0.90 -26.19 -8.49
CA ASN A 24 -1.91 -25.95 -9.53
C ASN A 24 -2.60 -27.28 -9.85
N ASN A 25 -3.79 -27.49 -9.26
CA ASN A 25 -4.62 -28.66 -9.52
C ASN A 25 -5.61 -28.38 -10.65
N ARG A 26 -6.44 -29.37 -11.03
CA ARG A 26 -7.47 -29.18 -12.06
C ARG A 26 -8.42 -28.03 -11.71
N ASP A 27 -8.95 -28.04 -10.49
CA ASP A 27 -10.06 -27.17 -10.09
C ASP A 27 -9.64 -26.03 -9.13
N HIS A 28 -8.46 -26.13 -8.51
CA HIS A 28 -8.02 -25.17 -7.49
C HIS A 28 -6.55 -24.75 -7.68
N TYR A 29 -6.25 -23.52 -7.28
CA TYR A 29 -4.89 -23.05 -7.00
C TYR A 29 -4.64 -23.04 -5.49
N LEU A 30 -3.51 -23.58 -5.07
CA LEU A 30 -2.99 -23.35 -3.73
C LEU A 30 -1.97 -22.22 -3.81
N VAL A 31 -2.27 -21.11 -3.15
CA VAL A 31 -1.47 -19.89 -3.21
C VAL A 31 -0.92 -19.50 -1.85
N GLU A 32 0.27 -18.94 -1.85
CA GLU A 32 0.97 -18.45 -0.67
C GLU A 32 1.07 -16.93 -0.67
N ARG A 33 0.89 -16.36 0.52
CA ARG A 33 0.97 -14.94 0.86
C ARG A 33 0.22 -14.04 -0.14
N PRO A 34 -1.09 -14.27 -0.37
CA PRO A 34 -1.86 -13.46 -1.30
C PRO A 34 -1.96 -12.00 -0.84
N VAL A 35 -1.65 -11.09 -1.76
CA VAL A 35 -1.65 -9.63 -1.57
C VAL A 35 -2.67 -9.02 -2.52
N ALA A 36 -3.64 -8.30 -1.98
CA ALA A 36 -4.59 -7.50 -2.73
C ALA A 36 -3.92 -6.22 -3.27
N VAL A 37 -4.23 -5.88 -4.52
CA VAL A 37 -3.73 -4.73 -5.25
C VAL A 37 -4.88 -3.75 -5.47
N TYR A 38 -4.74 -2.55 -4.90
CA TYR A 38 -5.71 -1.48 -5.07
C TYR A 38 -5.12 -0.35 -5.87
N ILE A 39 -5.83 0.09 -6.90
CA ILE A 39 -5.50 1.30 -7.64
C ILE A 39 -6.08 2.49 -6.88
N THR A 40 -5.24 3.48 -6.58
CA THR A 40 -5.67 4.69 -5.90
C THR A 40 -6.28 5.67 -6.89
N ALA A 41 -7.13 6.59 -6.41
CA ALA A 41 -7.77 7.59 -7.26
C ALA A 41 -6.76 8.50 -8.01
N LEU A 42 -5.51 8.59 -7.51
CA LEU A 42 -4.42 9.37 -8.11
C LEU A 42 -3.59 8.56 -9.13
N GLY A 43 -4.03 7.35 -9.50
CA GLY A 43 -3.34 6.51 -10.48
C GLY A 43 -2.15 5.71 -9.93
N GLY A 44 -1.94 5.73 -8.60
CA GLY A 44 -0.98 4.87 -7.93
C GLY A 44 -1.55 3.48 -7.63
N TYR A 45 -0.73 2.60 -7.07
CA TYR A 45 -1.19 1.32 -6.53
C TYR A 45 -0.69 1.12 -5.09
N GLN A 46 -1.42 0.32 -4.32
CA GLN A 46 -1.03 -0.07 -2.98
C GLN A 46 -1.26 -1.57 -2.79
N PHE A 47 -0.36 -2.17 -2.00
CA PHE A 47 -0.48 -3.55 -1.56
C PHE A 47 -1.13 -3.61 -0.19
N GLN A 48 -2.09 -4.51 -0.06
CA GLN A 48 -2.72 -4.86 1.21
C GLN A 48 -2.81 -6.38 1.33
N PRO A 49 -2.86 -6.92 2.55
CA PRO A 49 -3.12 -8.34 2.73
C PRO A 49 -4.51 -8.67 2.22
N TRP A 50 -4.65 -9.78 1.50
CA TRP A 50 -5.96 -10.22 1.06
C TRP A 50 -6.84 -10.70 2.23
N CYS A 51 -6.24 -11.41 3.18
CA CYS A 51 -6.90 -11.91 4.40
C CYS A 51 -6.18 -11.41 5.65
N PRO A 52 -6.39 -10.14 6.08
CA PRO A 52 -5.58 -9.50 7.12
C PRO A 52 -5.80 -10.05 8.54
N PHE A 53 -6.89 -10.77 8.77
CA PHE A 53 -7.27 -11.29 10.10
C PHE A 53 -6.95 -12.78 10.30
N SER A 54 -6.24 -13.37 9.34
CA SER A 54 -5.83 -14.77 9.38
C SER A 54 -4.32 -14.86 9.59
N ASP A 55 -3.90 -15.78 10.45
CA ASP A 55 -2.49 -16.15 10.65
C ASP A 55 -1.98 -17.09 9.53
N GLN A 56 -2.88 -17.63 8.73
CA GLN A 56 -2.56 -18.51 7.63
C GLN A 56 -1.87 -17.75 6.50
N THR A 57 -0.85 -18.37 5.93
CA THR A 57 -0.14 -17.85 4.76
C THR A 57 -0.55 -18.57 3.48
N ILE A 58 -1.25 -19.70 3.56
CA ILE A 58 -1.61 -20.55 2.42
C ILE A 58 -3.13 -20.58 2.27
N TYR A 59 -3.60 -20.36 1.04
CA TYR A 59 -5.02 -20.28 0.71
C TYR A 59 -5.34 -21.13 -0.51
N SER A 60 -6.51 -21.76 -0.53
CA SER A 60 -7.05 -22.43 -1.71
C SER A 60 -8.04 -21.52 -2.42
N ILE A 61 -7.86 -21.36 -3.73
CA ILE A 61 -8.76 -20.58 -4.58
C ILE A 61 -9.34 -21.51 -5.64
N ASP A 62 -10.68 -21.61 -5.68
CA ASP A 62 -11.40 -22.28 -6.74
C ASP A 62 -11.26 -21.51 -8.06
N LYS A 63 -10.88 -22.20 -9.14
CA LYS A 63 -10.69 -21.60 -10.46
C LYS A 63 -11.98 -21.04 -11.05
N HIS A 64 -13.15 -21.52 -10.64
CA HIS A 64 -14.43 -20.94 -11.04
C HIS A 64 -14.63 -19.51 -10.51
N ASN A 65 -13.89 -19.13 -9.45
CA ASN A 65 -13.91 -17.79 -8.87
C ASN A 65 -12.85 -16.85 -9.48
N ILE A 66 -12.11 -17.30 -10.50
CA ILE A 66 -11.05 -16.54 -11.17
C ILE A 66 -11.54 -16.15 -12.56
N ILE A 67 -11.61 -14.84 -12.81
CA ILE A 67 -11.91 -14.29 -14.14
C ILE A 67 -10.69 -14.49 -15.06
N SER A 68 -9.50 -14.19 -14.56
CA SER A 68 -8.27 -14.31 -15.31
C SER A 68 -7.07 -14.42 -14.38
N ASP A 69 -6.07 -15.21 -14.79
CA ASP A 69 -4.75 -15.21 -14.17
C ASP A 69 -3.65 -14.88 -15.20
N SER A 70 -2.65 -14.11 -14.77
CA SER A 70 -1.58 -13.63 -15.65
C SER A 70 -0.23 -13.61 -14.94
N ASN A 71 0.84 -13.61 -15.73
CA ASN A 71 2.20 -13.46 -15.21
C ASN A 71 2.40 -12.03 -14.70
N VAL A 72 3.12 -11.89 -13.58
CA VAL A 72 3.48 -10.59 -13.03
C VAL A 72 4.80 -10.12 -13.66
N ILE A 73 4.89 -8.83 -13.99
CA ILE A 73 6.13 -8.19 -14.46
C ILE A 73 7.20 -8.20 -13.35
N ASP A 74 8.47 -8.35 -13.73
CA ASP A 74 9.54 -8.71 -12.77
C ASP A 74 9.82 -7.62 -11.72
N ASN A 75 9.67 -6.34 -12.08
CA ASN A 75 9.76 -5.24 -11.14
C ASN A 75 8.69 -5.33 -10.04
N ILE A 76 7.45 -5.68 -10.41
CA ILE A 76 6.35 -5.84 -9.45
C ILE A 76 6.50 -7.13 -8.65
N LYS A 77 7.05 -8.20 -9.22
CA LYS A 77 7.41 -9.41 -8.46
C LYS A 77 8.40 -9.10 -7.34
N ALA A 78 9.43 -8.28 -7.63
CA ALA A 78 10.40 -7.87 -6.61
C ALA A 78 9.73 -7.09 -5.47
N GLU A 79 8.84 -6.15 -5.79
CA GLU A 79 8.09 -5.39 -4.77
C GLU A 79 7.12 -6.28 -3.98
N TYR A 80 6.43 -7.20 -4.64
CA TYR A 80 5.59 -8.20 -3.98
C TYR A 80 6.40 -9.04 -2.97
N ILE A 81 7.58 -9.54 -3.36
CA ILE A 81 8.43 -10.34 -2.47
C ILE A 81 8.86 -9.51 -1.24
N LYS A 82 9.31 -8.27 -1.46
CA LYS A 82 9.67 -7.36 -0.35
C LYS A 82 8.50 -7.17 0.61
N TYR A 83 7.31 -6.91 0.07
CA TYR A 83 6.09 -6.72 0.87
C TYR A 83 5.72 -7.99 1.64
N ALA A 84 5.68 -9.14 0.96
CA ALA A 84 5.29 -10.42 1.53
C ALA A 84 6.23 -10.87 2.67
N LEU A 85 7.52 -10.53 2.60
CA LEU A 85 8.49 -10.79 3.67
C LEU A 85 8.34 -9.81 4.84
N ALA A 86 8.06 -8.54 4.58
CA ALA A 86 7.89 -7.51 5.62
C ALA A 86 6.56 -7.61 6.38
N TRP A 87 5.55 -8.29 5.82
CA TRP A 87 4.18 -8.33 6.35
C TRP A 87 4.07 -8.92 7.77
N GLN A 88 4.95 -9.84 8.15
CA GLN A 88 4.89 -10.52 9.46
C GLN A 88 4.97 -9.58 10.67
N GLU A 89 5.38 -8.32 10.48
CA GLU A 89 5.65 -7.38 11.57
C GLU A 89 4.58 -6.30 11.76
N ARG A 90 3.51 -6.22 10.94
CA ARG A 90 2.70 -4.98 10.82
C ARG A 90 1.18 -5.15 10.70
N ILE A 91 0.52 -5.83 11.63
CA ILE A 91 -0.93 -5.67 11.80
C ILE A 91 -1.17 -4.62 12.88
N PRO A 92 -1.48 -3.36 12.52
CA PRO A 92 -1.92 -2.40 13.52
C PRO A 92 -3.21 -2.92 14.17
N GLY A 93 -3.32 -2.77 15.49
CA GLY A 93 -4.55 -3.10 16.20
C GLY A 93 -5.75 -2.29 15.67
N PRO A 94 -6.98 -2.69 15.99
CA PRO A 94 -8.16 -1.95 15.59
C PRO A 94 -8.09 -0.51 16.11
N GLU A 95 -8.26 0.47 15.21
CA GLU A 95 -8.25 1.90 15.54
C GLU A 95 -9.56 2.56 15.12
N THR A 96 -10.00 3.56 15.88
CA THR A 96 -11.16 4.37 15.51
C THR A 96 -10.79 5.37 14.41
N GLN A 97 -11.78 5.75 13.59
CA GLN A 97 -11.60 6.78 12.56
C GLN A 97 -11.11 8.11 13.16
N GLU A 98 -11.59 8.51 14.33
CA GLU A 98 -11.16 9.72 15.02
C GLU A 98 -9.67 9.67 15.41
N SER A 99 -9.20 8.53 15.91
CA SER A 99 -7.78 8.32 16.23
C SER A 99 -6.91 8.45 14.98
N LEU A 100 -7.34 7.84 13.88
CA LEU A 100 -6.63 7.91 12.61
C LEU A 100 -6.58 9.33 12.06
N LEU A 101 -7.71 10.06 12.08
CA LEU A 101 -7.78 11.45 11.66
C LEU A 101 -6.86 12.34 12.50
N LYS A 102 -6.88 12.18 13.83
CA LYS A 102 -6.01 12.94 14.72
C LYS A 102 -4.52 12.70 14.42
N LYS A 103 -4.13 11.45 14.16
CA LYS A 103 -2.75 11.11 13.75
C LYS A 103 -2.38 11.75 12.42
N LEU A 104 -3.28 11.71 11.44
CA LEU A 104 -3.07 12.34 10.12
C LEU A 104 -2.92 13.86 10.25
N THR A 105 -3.83 14.53 10.96
CA THR A 105 -3.77 15.99 11.17
C THR A 105 -2.48 16.39 11.87
N LYS A 106 -2.07 15.65 12.91
CA LYS A 106 -0.79 15.90 13.58
C LYS A 106 0.40 15.80 12.62
N LYS A 107 0.44 14.75 11.80
CA LYS A 107 1.51 14.56 10.81
C LYS A 107 1.58 15.67 9.77
N ILE A 108 0.43 16.24 9.40
CA ILE A 108 0.37 17.38 8.48
C ILE A 108 0.90 18.63 9.18
N ALA A 109 0.44 18.93 10.39
CA ALA A 109 0.91 20.08 11.16
C ALA A 109 2.42 20.03 11.38
N ASP A 110 2.96 18.89 11.84
CA ASP A 110 4.39 18.69 12.04
C ASP A 110 5.21 18.96 10.76
N ARG A 111 4.65 18.72 9.57
CA ARG A 111 5.31 18.98 8.28
C ARG A 111 5.21 20.45 7.85
N VAL A 112 4.08 21.10 8.13
CA VAL A 112 3.89 22.52 7.79
C VAL A 112 4.71 23.44 8.69
N GLU A 113 4.88 23.10 9.98
CA GLU A 113 5.69 23.89 10.91
C GLU A 113 7.18 23.96 10.51
N ILE A 114 7.69 22.95 9.79
CA ILE A 114 9.06 22.93 9.24
C ILE A 114 9.20 23.90 8.04
N GLU A 115 8.13 24.15 7.29
CA GLU A 115 8.15 25.07 6.14
C GLU A 115 8.01 26.55 6.55
N THR A 116 7.70 26.83 7.83
CA THR A 116 7.57 28.18 8.40
C THR A 116 8.76 28.61 9.26
N GLU A 117 9.99 28.18 8.92
CA GLU A 117 11.18 28.95 9.34
C GLU A 117 11.00 30.40 8.84
N PRO A 118 11.06 31.41 9.71
CA PRO A 118 10.73 32.77 9.33
C PRO A 118 11.71 33.22 8.24
N MET A 119 11.17 33.55 7.07
CA MET A 119 11.88 34.38 6.12
C MET A 119 12.30 35.62 6.91
N GLU A 120 13.60 35.77 7.20
CA GLU A 120 14.08 36.94 7.93
C GLU A 120 13.53 38.15 7.19
N ALA A 121 12.61 38.85 7.85
CA ALA A 121 12.07 40.08 7.33
C ALA A 121 13.25 41.03 7.27
N ASP A 122 13.82 41.22 6.09
CA ASP A 122 14.72 42.32 5.79
C ASP A 122 14.02 43.58 6.29
N MET A 123 14.43 44.03 7.48
CA MET A 123 13.92 45.23 8.10
C MET A 123 14.39 46.41 7.26
N LEU A 124 13.57 46.80 6.29
CA LEU A 124 13.78 48.07 5.61
C LEU A 124 13.68 49.18 6.66
N PRO A 125 14.69 50.06 6.77
CA PRO A 125 14.66 51.13 7.74
C PRO A 125 13.47 52.04 7.41
N LEU A 126 12.67 52.35 8.43
CA LEU A 126 11.66 53.40 8.35
C LEU A 126 12.41 54.73 8.30
N ASP A 127 12.44 55.38 7.14
CA ASP A 127 12.88 56.76 7.03
C ASP A 127 11.90 57.65 7.79
N GLU A 128 12.25 58.00 9.03
CA GLU A 128 11.70 59.14 9.74
C GLU A 128 12.25 60.41 9.07
N ASP A 129 11.41 61.05 8.25
CA ASP A 129 11.18 62.50 8.23
C ASP A 129 10.83 63.02 6.83
N THR A 130 9.59 63.44 6.63
CA THR A 130 9.31 64.58 5.76
C THR A 130 8.15 65.38 6.36
N VAL A 131 8.49 66.34 7.23
CA VAL A 131 7.58 67.41 7.65
C VAL A 131 7.60 68.48 6.57
N HIS A 132 6.43 68.82 6.03
CA HIS A 132 6.20 69.97 5.16
C HIS A 132 5.78 71.20 5.97
#